data_AF-A0A150FUB0-F1
#
_entry.id   AF-A0A150FUB0-F1
#
_cell.length_a   1.000
_cell.length_b   1.000
_cell.length_c   1.000
_cell.angle_alpha   90.00
_cell.angle_beta   90.00
_cell.angle_gamma   90.00
#
_symmetry.space_group_name_H-M   'P 1'
#
loop_
_entity.id
_entity.type
_entity.pdbx_description
1 polymer ?
#
loop_
_entity_poly.entity_id
_entity_poly.type
_entity_poly.pdbx_seq_one_letter_code
_entity_poly.pdbx_strand_id
1 'polypeptide(L)'
;MTREACRDRCEATAGCTISIRTKAGACYLKNTPLTGTKGINAVSANIDQTCWKRSNAGEAGCVAGIDFRGTDVSNVYTSSREACRQLCEGTIGCQFAVRSTNGQCWLKKDAFTGNAGANRPAATDVDQLCWRRIEQRFDSAACGVLAETYGMRPHVTWGNLPVPLQNVYINNDCNPKICTYLVSKFGPVTSSNWGKLPADWQQTWIKGSCDSVVQTQCPAVVGYLPTPNEDHNGDDIANGGSTVWATCTGNKRCWGYNSNGWMKTSGVVTNAASGVCFRTKLSSV
;
A
#
# COMPACT_ATOMS: atom_id res chain seq x y z
N MET A 1 8.53 12.65 -21.06
CA MET A 1 7.06 12.53 -21.20
C MET A 1 6.42 12.19 -19.85
N THR A 2 5.17 12.60 -19.61
CA THR A 2 4.41 12.24 -18.39
C THR A 2 3.94 10.78 -18.43
N ARG A 3 3.42 10.28 -17.30
CA ARG A 3 2.88 8.91 -17.19
C ARG A 3 1.63 8.74 -18.05
N GLU A 4 0.75 9.73 -17.98
CA GLU A 4 -0.51 9.78 -18.70
C GLU A 4 -0.25 9.83 -20.22
N ALA A 5 0.67 10.70 -20.65
CA ALA A 5 1.01 10.82 -22.06
C ALA A 5 1.66 9.55 -22.65
N CYS A 6 2.47 8.81 -21.87
CA CYS A 6 3.04 7.53 -22.34
C CYS A 6 1.94 6.48 -22.54
N ARG A 7 1.00 6.39 -21.60
CA ARG A 7 -0.14 5.49 -21.68
C ARG A 7 -1.03 5.84 -22.88
N ASP A 8 -1.44 7.10 -22.99
CA ASP A 8 -2.33 7.57 -24.06
C ASP A 8 -1.71 7.36 -25.45
N ARG A 9 -0.38 7.49 -25.55
CA ARG A 9 0.35 7.18 -26.78
C ARG A 9 0.19 5.73 -27.21
N CYS A 10 0.25 4.76 -26.28
CA CYS A 10 0.02 3.34 -26.62
C CYS A 10 -1.43 3.08 -27.02
N GLU A 11 -2.37 3.72 -26.34
CA GLU A 11 -3.79 3.59 -26.64
C GLU A 11 -4.10 4.03 -28.07
N ALA A 12 -3.51 5.16 -28.50
CA ALA A 12 -3.63 5.71 -29.84
C ALA A 12 -2.78 4.98 -30.91
N THR A 13 -1.82 4.14 -30.51
CA THR A 13 -0.93 3.45 -31.45
C THR A 13 -1.49 2.09 -31.83
N ALA A 14 -1.77 1.88 -33.11
CA ALA A 14 -2.17 0.59 -33.65
C ALA A 14 -1.09 -0.46 -33.37
N GLY A 15 -1.51 -1.64 -32.90
CA GLY A 15 -0.59 -2.74 -32.55
C GLY A 15 0.15 -2.58 -31.21
N CYS A 16 0.07 -1.45 -30.51
CA CYS A 16 0.62 -1.38 -29.15
C CYS A 16 -0.19 -2.26 -28.19
N THR A 17 0.48 -3.08 -27.40
CA THR A 17 -0.10 -3.94 -26.36
C THR A 17 0.35 -3.54 -24.97
N ILE A 18 1.56 -2.99 -24.84
CA ILE A 18 2.11 -2.51 -23.56
C ILE A 18 2.95 -1.25 -23.78
N SER A 19 2.81 -0.28 -22.87
CA SER A 19 3.70 0.88 -22.73
C SER A 19 4.59 0.74 -21.50
N ILE A 20 5.86 1.09 -21.64
CA ILE A 20 6.84 1.10 -20.56
C ILE A 20 7.50 2.48 -20.50
N ARG A 21 7.41 3.15 -19.35
CA ARG A 21 8.03 4.45 -19.11
C ARG A 21 9.22 4.35 -18.17
N THR A 22 10.32 5.01 -18.54
CA THR A 22 11.48 5.15 -17.67
C THR A 22 11.34 6.37 -16.76
N LYS A 23 12.06 6.37 -15.64
CA LYS A 23 12.20 7.54 -14.76
C LYS A 23 12.73 8.78 -15.49
N ALA A 24 13.60 8.58 -16.49
CA ALA A 24 14.10 9.65 -17.36
C ALA A 24 13.04 10.18 -18.35
N GLY A 25 11.84 9.59 -18.38
CA GLY A 25 10.72 10.05 -19.19
C GLY A 25 10.69 9.51 -20.62
N ALA A 26 11.53 8.53 -20.96
CA ALA A 26 11.44 7.78 -22.21
C ALA A 26 10.24 6.81 -22.16
N CYS A 27 9.61 6.56 -23.30
CA CYS A 27 8.44 5.69 -23.40
C CYS A 27 8.59 4.70 -24.55
N TYR A 28 8.50 3.43 -24.21
CA TYR A 28 8.61 2.33 -25.15
C TYR A 28 7.24 1.70 -25.35
N LEU A 29 6.80 1.66 -26.60
CA LEU A 29 5.59 0.97 -27.03
C LEU A 29 5.99 -0.38 -27.58
N LYS A 30 5.36 -1.45 -27.10
CA LYS A 30 5.65 -2.81 -27.55
C LYS A 30 4.36 -3.51 -27.97
N ASN A 31 4.47 -4.43 -28.93
CA ASN A 31 3.38 -5.25 -29.46
C ASN A 31 3.47 -6.72 -29.03
N THR A 32 4.69 -7.25 -28.83
CA THR A 32 4.94 -8.65 -28.43
C THR A 32 5.60 -8.71 -27.03
N PRO A 33 4.82 -8.58 -25.94
CA PRO A 33 5.36 -8.62 -24.58
C PRO A 33 5.77 -10.05 -24.20
N LEU A 34 6.74 -10.17 -23.29
CA LEU A 34 7.22 -11.42 -22.67
C LEU A 34 7.96 -12.42 -23.56
N THR A 35 7.69 -12.47 -24.87
CA THR A 35 8.26 -13.48 -25.79
C THR A 35 9.14 -12.88 -26.90
N GLY A 36 9.21 -11.56 -27.03
CA GLY A 36 10.06 -10.89 -28.02
C GLY A 36 11.54 -10.84 -27.66
N THR A 37 12.41 -10.63 -28.66
CA THR A 37 13.88 -10.52 -28.49
C THR A 37 14.36 -9.11 -28.13
N LYS A 38 13.46 -8.11 -28.15
CA LYS A 38 13.77 -6.70 -27.90
C LYS A 38 13.58 -6.32 -26.43
N GLY A 39 14.38 -6.95 -25.56
CA GLY A 39 14.43 -6.69 -24.12
C GLY A 39 14.60 -7.96 -23.29
N ILE A 40 14.46 -7.80 -21.98
CA ILE A 40 14.42 -8.90 -21.00
C ILE A 40 13.17 -8.78 -20.15
N ASN A 41 12.68 -9.90 -19.64
CA ASN A 41 11.60 -9.92 -18.65
C ASN A 41 12.22 -9.75 -17.26
N ALA A 42 12.12 -8.56 -16.69
CA ALA A 42 12.68 -8.26 -15.38
C ALA A 42 11.92 -7.10 -14.71
N VAL A 43 11.94 -7.09 -13.38
CA VAL A 43 11.63 -5.90 -12.60
C VAL A 43 12.84 -4.97 -12.62
N SER A 44 12.65 -3.70 -12.96
CA SER A 44 13.75 -2.73 -13.08
C SER A 44 13.43 -1.44 -12.35
N ALA A 45 14.36 -0.99 -11.50
CA ALA A 45 14.24 0.27 -10.75
C ALA A 45 14.26 1.52 -11.65
N ASN A 46 14.64 1.40 -12.93
CA ASN A 46 14.63 2.48 -13.91
C ASN A 46 13.27 2.70 -14.55
N ILE A 47 12.34 1.76 -14.38
CA ILE A 47 10.97 1.82 -14.89
C ILE A 47 10.05 2.31 -13.79
N ASP A 48 9.23 3.31 -14.07
CA ASP A 48 8.29 3.88 -13.09
C ASP A 48 6.82 3.77 -13.52
N GLN A 49 6.56 3.22 -14.71
CA GLN A 49 5.23 2.88 -15.17
C GLN A 49 5.29 1.77 -16.23
N THR A 50 4.46 0.76 -16.06
CA THR A 50 4.14 -0.24 -17.09
C THR A 50 2.63 -0.29 -17.21
N CYS A 51 2.09 -0.09 -18.41
CA CYS A 51 0.65 -0.15 -18.65
C CYS A 51 0.36 -1.07 -19.81
N TRP A 52 -0.50 -2.05 -19.58
CA TRP A 52 -1.13 -2.81 -20.65
C TRP A 52 -2.25 -2.00 -21.27
N LYS A 53 -2.47 -2.18 -22.56
CA LYS A 53 -3.56 -1.50 -23.27
C LYS A 53 -4.91 -1.83 -22.62
N ARG A 54 -5.78 -0.84 -22.48
CA ARG A 54 -7.08 -0.93 -21.77
C ARG A 54 -8.03 -1.99 -22.34
N SER A 55 -7.86 -2.40 -23.59
CA SER A 55 -8.63 -3.49 -24.19
C SER A 55 -8.42 -4.85 -23.49
N ASN A 56 -7.43 -4.98 -22.60
CA ASN A 56 -7.28 -6.16 -21.74
C ASN A 56 -8.28 -6.11 -20.58
N ALA A 57 -9.25 -7.03 -20.58
CA ALA A 57 -10.43 -7.07 -19.70
C ALA A 57 -10.16 -7.51 -18.25
N GLY A 58 -9.01 -7.15 -17.67
CA GLY A 58 -8.71 -7.39 -16.25
C GLY A 58 -9.43 -6.41 -15.34
N GLU A 59 -9.57 -6.76 -14.05
CA GLU A 59 -9.99 -5.79 -13.03
C GLU A 59 -8.96 -4.65 -12.87
N ALA A 60 -9.32 -3.57 -12.18
CA ALA A 60 -8.42 -2.44 -11.96
C ALA A 60 -7.11 -2.87 -11.26
N GLY A 61 -5.97 -2.65 -11.92
CA GLY A 61 -4.65 -3.09 -11.44
C GLY A 61 -4.27 -4.53 -11.84
N CYS A 62 -5.13 -5.19 -12.62
CA CYS A 62 -4.95 -6.55 -13.11
C CYS A 62 -4.97 -6.59 -14.64
N VAL A 63 -4.50 -7.71 -15.19
CA VAL A 63 -4.45 -7.98 -16.62
C VAL A 63 -4.92 -9.39 -16.90
N ALA A 64 -5.87 -9.53 -17.82
CA ALA A 64 -6.42 -10.82 -18.21
C ALA A 64 -5.44 -11.63 -19.06
N GLY A 65 -5.40 -12.95 -18.87
CA GLY A 65 -4.61 -13.85 -19.72
C GLY A 65 -3.10 -13.62 -19.71
N ILE A 66 -2.55 -13.02 -18.66
CA ILE A 66 -1.10 -12.83 -18.51
C ILE A 66 -0.59 -13.73 -17.40
N ASP A 67 0.43 -14.53 -17.68
CA ASP A 67 1.16 -15.31 -16.69
C ASP A 67 2.56 -14.76 -16.55
N PHE A 68 3.01 -14.57 -15.31
CA PHE A 68 4.42 -14.31 -15.00
C PHE A 68 4.94 -15.47 -14.17
N ARG A 69 6.11 -16.00 -14.56
CA ARG A 69 6.84 -16.91 -13.68
C ARG A 69 7.25 -16.18 -12.41
N GLY A 70 7.39 -16.93 -11.32
CA GLY A 70 7.83 -16.42 -10.03
C GLY A 70 8.04 -17.55 -9.04
N THR A 71 8.19 -17.18 -7.76
CA THR A 71 8.24 -18.12 -6.63
C THR A 71 6.86 -18.16 -6.00
N ASP A 72 6.29 -19.37 -5.82
CA ASP A 72 5.02 -19.52 -5.11
C ASP A 72 5.21 -19.25 -3.62
N VAL A 73 4.38 -18.37 -3.07
CA VAL A 73 4.24 -18.09 -1.65
C VAL A 73 3.19 -19.01 -1.05
N SER A 74 2.05 -19.16 -1.73
CA SER A 74 0.95 -20.05 -1.36
C SER A 74 0.01 -20.24 -2.55
N ASN A 75 -0.90 -21.20 -2.46
CA ASN A 75 -1.98 -21.36 -3.43
C ASN A 75 -3.28 -21.77 -2.73
N VAL A 76 -4.42 -21.29 -3.24
CA VAL A 76 -5.75 -21.64 -2.72
C VAL A 76 -6.83 -21.41 -3.77
N TYR A 77 -7.94 -22.16 -3.71
CA TYR A 77 -9.11 -21.87 -4.53
C TYR A 77 -9.85 -20.64 -4.04
N THR A 78 -10.25 -19.77 -4.97
CA THR A 78 -10.96 -18.52 -4.69
C THR A 78 -12.22 -18.40 -5.52
N SER A 79 -13.30 -17.94 -4.90
CA SER A 79 -14.61 -17.80 -5.53
C SER A 79 -14.68 -16.68 -6.56
N SER A 80 -13.75 -15.71 -6.52
CA SER A 80 -13.73 -14.58 -7.46
C SER A 80 -12.33 -14.10 -7.79
N ARG A 81 -12.24 -13.34 -8.89
CA ARG A 81 -11.07 -12.55 -9.30
C ARG A 81 -10.56 -11.68 -8.16
N GLU A 82 -11.46 -10.90 -7.58
CA GLU A 82 -11.14 -10.00 -6.47
C GLU A 82 -10.66 -10.73 -5.20
N ALA A 83 -11.25 -11.89 -4.87
CA ALA A 83 -10.84 -12.65 -3.69
C ALA A 83 -9.38 -13.12 -3.80
N CYS A 84 -8.92 -13.52 -4.99
CA CYS A 84 -7.52 -13.87 -5.23
C CYS A 84 -6.58 -12.68 -5.04
N ARG A 85 -6.97 -11.50 -5.54
CA ARG A 85 -6.19 -10.27 -5.35
C ARG A 85 -6.06 -9.91 -3.87
N GLN A 86 -7.19 -9.86 -3.15
CA GLN A 86 -7.23 -9.52 -1.72
C GLN A 86 -6.40 -10.48 -0.87
N LEU A 87 -6.38 -11.76 -1.24
CA LEU A 87 -5.57 -12.74 -0.54
C LEU A 87 -4.06 -12.46 -0.70
N CYS A 88 -3.60 -12.09 -1.89
CA CYS A 88 -2.20 -11.65 -2.06
C CYS A 88 -1.90 -10.41 -1.23
N GLU A 89 -2.84 -9.47 -1.16
CA GLU A 89 -2.68 -8.25 -0.36
C GLU A 89 -2.57 -8.53 1.14
N GLY A 90 -3.31 -9.51 1.65
CA GLY A 90 -3.24 -9.95 3.04
C GLY A 90 -2.08 -10.91 3.35
N THR A 91 -1.33 -11.38 2.34
CA THR A 91 -0.28 -12.38 2.54
C THR A 91 1.11 -11.74 2.52
N ILE A 92 1.80 -11.81 3.66
CA ILE A 92 3.18 -11.34 3.79
C ILE A 92 4.06 -12.06 2.76
N GLY A 93 4.84 -11.27 2.02
CA GLY A 93 5.75 -11.78 1.00
C GLY A 93 5.11 -12.02 -0.37
N CYS A 94 3.78 -11.91 -0.54
CA CYS A 94 3.17 -11.89 -1.87
C CYS A 94 3.45 -10.54 -2.56
N GLN A 95 3.83 -10.57 -3.83
CA GLN A 95 4.07 -9.40 -4.68
C GLN A 95 3.08 -9.30 -5.84
N PHE A 96 2.53 -10.43 -6.29
CA PHE A 96 1.50 -10.50 -7.33
C PHE A 96 0.73 -11.82 -7.21
N ALA A 97 -0.48 -11.85 -7.75
CA ALA A 97 -1.33 -13.03 -7.80
C ALA A 97 -1.58 -13.44 -9.25
N VAL A 98 -1.62 -14.75 -9.51
CA VAL A 98 -2.09 -15.32 -10.77
C VAL A 98 -3.28 -16.21 -10.47
N ARG A 99 -4.45 -15.90 -11.03
CA ARG A 99 -5.67 -16.70 -10.91
C ARG A 99 -5.90 -17.46 -12.20
N SER A 100 -6.08 -18.78 -12.12
CA SER A 100 -6.48 -19.60 -13.27
C SER A 100 -7.99 -19.55 -13.51
N THR A 101 -8.41 -20.01 -14.68
CA THR A 101 -9.83 -20.05 -15.08
C THR A 101 -10.67 -21.00 -14.22
N ASN A 102 -10.07 -22.01 -13.57
CA ASN A 102 -10.75 -22.89 -12.61
C ASN A 102 -10.81 -22.32 -11.17
N GLY A 103 -10.35 -21.07 -10.96
CA GLY A 103 -10.42 -20.38 -9.67
C GLY A 103 -9.26 -20.64 -8.71
N GLN A 104 -8.26 -21.46 -9.09
CA GLN A 104 -7.03 -21.60 -8.32
C GLN A 104 -6.26 -20.26 -8.34
N CYS A 105 -5.94 -19.76 -7.15
CA CYS A 105 -5.18 -18.54 -6.93
C CYS A 105 -3.76 -18.89 -6.49
N TRP A 106 -2.77 -18.43 -7.24
CA TRP A 106 -1.36 -18.56 -6.92
C TRP A 106 -0.84 -17.22 -6.41
N LEU A 107 -0.41 -17.19 -5.17
CA LEU A 107 0.22 -16.04 -4.54
C LEU A 107 1.72 -16.14 -4.80
N LYS A 108 2.31 -15.12 -5.42
CA LYS A 108 3.66 -15.22 -5.97
C LYS A 108 4.53 -14.02 -5.62
N LYS A 109 5.84 -14.25 -5.64
CA LYS A 109 6.89 -13.24 -5.53
C LYS A 109 7.97 -13.48 -6.59
N ASP A 110 8.99 -12.62 -6.64
CA ASP A 110 10.15 -12.76 -7.53
C ASP A 110 9.74 -12.85 -9.01
N ALA A 111 8.96 -11.87 -9.45
CA ALA A 111 8.41 -11.84 -10.80
C ALA A 111 9.51 -12.00 -11.86
N PHE A 112 9.24 -12.85 -12.85
CA PHE A 112 10.11 -13.23 -13.96
C PHE A 112 11.29 -14.15 -13.65
N THR A 113 11.65 -14.39 -12.37
CA THR A 113 12.88 -15.11 -12.01
C THR A 113 12.65 -16.44 -11.30
N GLY A 114 11.51 -16.68 -10.64
CA GLY A 114 11.24 -17.96 -9.97
C GLY A 114 10.86 -19.12 -10.92
N ASN A 115 10.67 -20.32 -10.35
CA ASN A 115 10.48 -21.60 -11.07
C ASN A 115 9.02 -22.04 -11.24
N ALA A 116 8.05 -21.26 -10.76
CA ALA A 116 6.63 -21.58 -10.85
C ALA A 116 5.91 -20.67 -11.85
N GLY A 117 5.09 -21.26 -12.73
CA GLY A 117 4.42 -20.56 -13.83
C GLY A 117 5.34 -20.30 -15.02
N ALA A 118 4.86 -19.53 -16.00
CA ALA A 118 5.62 -19.18 -17.19
C ALA A 118 5.40 -17.72 -17.61
N ASN A 119 6.33 -17.13 -18.36
CA ASN A 119 6.17 -15.77 -18.90
C ASN A 119 5.34 -15.82 -20.20
N ARG A 120 4.02 -15.94 -20.08
CA ARG A 120 3.12 -16.17 -21.21
C ARG A 120 2.21 -14.96 -21.44
N PRO A 121 2.28 -14.32 -22.62
CA PRO A 121 1.22 -13.43 -23.06
C PRO A 121 0.04 -14.28 -23.56
N ALA A 122 -1.20 -13.86 -23.27
CA ALA A 122 -2.43 -14.53 -23.72
C ALA A 122 -2.56 -16.01 -23.27
N ALA A 123 -2.20 -16.32 -22.02
CA ALA A 123 -2.44 -17.62 -21.41
C ALA A 123 -3.95 -17.88 -21.26
N THR A 124 -4.47 -18.91 -21.93
CA THR A 124 -5.91 -19.26 -21.93
C THR A 124 -6.37 -19.93 -20.65
N ASP A 125 -5.44 -20.47 -19.88
CA ASP A 125 -5.65 -21.06 -18.55
C ASP A 125 -5.60 -20.02 -17.42
N VAL A 126 -5.21 -18.78 -17.72
CA VAL A 126 -5.12 -17.69 -16.75
C VAL A 126 -6.29 -16.74 -16.92
N ASP A 127 -7.04 -16.59 -15.84
CA ASP A 127 -8.12 -15.62 -15.74
C ASP A 127 -7.55 -14.20 -15.63
N GLN A 128 -6.67 -13.98 -14.64
CA GLN A 128 -5.98 -12.70 -14.48
C GLN A 128 -4.66 -12.83 -13.71
N LEU A 129 -3.74 -11.91 -14.00
CA LEU A 129 -2.63 -11.55 -13.13
C LEU A 129 -2.89 -10.18 -12.52
N CYS A 130 -2.71 -10.08 -11.21
CA CYS A 130 -2.80 -8.83 -10.48
C CYS A 130 -1.46 -8.57 -9.80
N TRP A 131 -0.85 -7.43 -10.09
CA TRP A 131 0.17 -6.94 -9.17
C TRP A 131 -0.48 -6.71 -7.82
N ARG A 132 0.22 -7.05 -6.73
CA ARG A 132 -0.20 -6.54 -5.43
C ARG A 132 -0.24 -5.04 -5.59
N ARG A 133 -1.39 -4.42 -5.30
CA ARG A 133 -1.44 -2.96 -5.22
C ARG A 133 -0.33 -2.59 -4.25
N ILE A 134 0.64 -1.78 -4.70
CA ILE A 134 1.65 -1.23 -3.79
C ILE A 134 0.84 -0.77 -2.60
N GLU A 135 1.21 -1.34 -1.46
CA GLU A 135 0.63 -1.08 -0.16
C GLU A 135 0.13 0.37 -0.13
N GLN A 136 -1.18 0.56 -0.21
CA GLN A 136 -1.71 1.61 0.64
C GLN A 136 -1.59 1.01 2.03
N ARG A 137 -0.38 1.06 2.61
CA ARG A 137 -0.24 1.03 4.06
C ARG A 137 -0.99 2.27 4.49
N PHE A 138 -2.06 2.07 5.23
CA PHE A 138 -2.82 3.22 5.70
C PHE A 138 -2.03 3.86 6.82
N ASP A 139 -1.79 5.15 6.72
CA ASP A 139 -1.41 5.93 7.89
C ASP A 139 -2.61 6.10 8.81
N SER A 140 -2.40 6.74 9.96
CA SER A 140 -3.47 6.98 10.92
C SER A 140 -4.61 7.81 10.33
N ALA A 141 -4.31 8.75 9.43
CA ALA A 141 -5.34 9.55 8.78
C ALA A 141 -6.22 8.70 7.85
N ALA A 142 -5.64 7.84 7.01
CA ALA A 142 -6.39 6.96 6.12
C ALA A 142 -7.30 5.98 6.89
N CYS A 143 -6.80 5.40 7.99
CA CYS A 143 -7.61 4.57 8.89
C CYS A 143 -8.78 5.37 9.52
N GLY A 144 -8.51 6.60 9.95
CA GLY A 144 -9.53 7.52 10.48
C GLY A 144 -10.59 7.92 9.47
N VAL A 145 -10.19 8.22 8.23
CA VAL A 145 -11.10 8.57 7.13
C VAL A 145 -12.05 7.42 6.82
N LEU A 146 -11.55 6.17 6.75
CA LEU A 146 -12.44 5.00 6.62
C LEU A 146 -13.44 4.95 7.76
N ALA A 147 -12.97 5.16 9.00
CA ALA A 147 -13.82 5.06 10.15
C ALA A 147 -14.98 6.07 10.11
N GLU A 148 -14.67 7.32 9.77
CA GLU A 148 -15.66 8.37 9.71
C GLU A 148 -16.61 8.25 8.52
N THR A 149 -16.08 7.95 7.34
CA THR A 149 -16.86 7.85 6.10
C THR A 149 -18.00 6.83 6.23
N TYR A 150 -17.76 5.73 6.94
CA TYR A 150 -18.72 4.64 7.08
C TYR A 150 -19.41 4.60 8.45
N GLY A 151 -19.20 5.61 9.31
CA GLY A 151 -19.76 5.62 10.67
C GLY A 151 -19.27 4.47 11.54
N MET A 152 -18.09 3.93 11.24
CA MET A 152 -17.46 2.86 12.01
C MET A 152 -16.91 3.43 13.32
N ARG A 153 -17.06 2.66 14.39
CA ARG A 153 -16.40 2.90 15.69
C ARG A 153 -15.57 1.66 15.99
N PRO A 154 -14.26 1.67 15.68
CA PRO A 154 -13.38 0.50 15.90
C PRO A 154 -13.53 -0.08 17.30
N HIS A 155 -13.44 -1.40 17.42
CA HIS A 155 -13.73 -2.17 18.64
C HIS A 155 -15.19 -2.12 19.15
N VAL A 156 -16.08 -1.43 18.44
CA VAL A 156 -17.50 -1.29 18.82
C VAL A 156 -18.41 -1.77 17.69
N THR A 157 -18.31 -1.17 16.50
CA THR A 157 -19.14 -1.51 15.33
C THR A 157 -18.44 -1.16 14.03
N TRP A 158 -18.69 -1.96 12.99
CA TRP A 158 -18.27 -1.69 11.61
C TRP A 158 -19.07 -0.57 10.93
N GLY A 159 -20.18 -0.12 11.55
CA GLY A 159 -21.09 0.83 10.91
C GLY A 159 -21.59 0.28 9.58
N ASN A 160 -21.46 1.08 8.52
CA ASN A 160 -21.83 0.71 7.15
C ASN A 160 -20.63 0.23 6.31
N LEU A 161 -19.49 -0.12 6.93
CA LEU A 161 -18.28 -0.48 6.19
C LEU A 161 -18.46 -1.84 5.47
N PRO A 162 -18.36 -1.90 4.12
CA PRO A 162 -18.46 -3.16 3.38
C PRO A 162 -17.36 -4.14 3.76
N VAL A 163 -17.65 -5.45 3.75
CA VAL A 163 -16.70 -6.53 4.10
C VAL A 163 -15.33 -6.40 3.40
N PRO A 164 -15.25 -6.09 2.08
CA PRO A 164 -13.95 -5.86 1.44
C PRO A 164 -13.11 -4.77 2.10
N LEU A 165 -13.73 -3.69 2.59
CA LEU A 165 -13.02 -2.60 3.26
C LEU A 165 -12.75 -2.91 4.74
N GLN A 166 -13.52 -3.79 5.37
CA GLN A 166 -13.15 -4.34 6.69
C GLN A 166 -11.84 -5.11 6.59
N ASN A 167 -11.66 -5.93 5.55
CA ASN A 167 -10.39 -6.63 5.29
C ASN A 167 -9.24 -5.65 5.06
N VAL A 168 -9.47 -4.56 4.31
CA VAL A 168 -8.46 -3.50 4.13
C VAL A 168 -8.07 -2.89 5.48
N TYR A 169 -9.04 -2.57 6.33
CA TYR A 169 -8.79 -2.00 7.66
C TYR A 169 -7.98 -2.96 8.55
N ILE A 170 -8.34 -4.25 8.56
CA ILE A 170 -7.66 -5.29 9.35
C ILE A 170 -6.24 -5.52 8.84
N ASN A 171 -6.05 -5.69 7.54
CA ASN A 171 -4.74 -5.97 6.93
C ASN A 171 -3.77 -4.78 7.06
N ASN A 172 -4.30 -3.59 7.32
CA ASN A 172 -3.53 -2.38 7.58
C ASN A 172 -3.28 -2.11 9.07
N ASP A 173 -3.62 -3.02 9.98
CA ASP A 173 -3.46 -2.82 11.43
C ASP A 173 -3.99 -1.46 11.91
N CYS A 174 -5.20 -1.10 11.46
CA CYS A 174 -5.74 0.23 11.73
C CYS A 174 -6.21 0.44 13.18
N ASN A 175 -6.34 -0.61 13.98
CA ASN A 175 -6.78 -0.53 15.38
C ASN A 175 -5.91 0.40 16.24
N PRO A 176 -4.58 0.19 16.38
CA PRO A 176 -3.75 1.13 17.11
C PRO A 176 -3.70 2.52 16.44
N LYS A 177 -3.79 2.58 15.12
CA LYS A 177 -3.73 3.83 14.36
C LYS A 177 -4.92 4.76 14.58
N ILE A 178 -6.09 4.22 14.95
CA ILE A 178 -7.24 5.06 15.27
C ILE A 178 -6.96 5.92 16.51
N CYS A 179 -6.17 5.43 17.46
CA CYS A 179 -5.87 6.17 18.68
C CYS A 179 -5.09 7.46 18.39
N THR A 180 -4.05 7.36 17.56
CA THR A 180 -3.25 8.54 17.16
C THR A 180 -4.00 9.45 16.20
N TYR A 181 -4.90 8.89 15.35
CA TYR A 181 -5.84 9.68 14.56
C TYR A 181 -6.74 10.55 15.44
N LEU A 182 -7.37 9.97 16.47
CA LEU A 182 -8.26 10.68 17.38
C LEU A 182 -7.54 11.81 18.11
N VAL A 183 -6.30 11.56 18.55
CA VAL A 183 -5.46 12.62 19.15
C VAL A 183 -5.12 13.71 18.13
N SER A 184 -4.75 13.33 16.91
CA SER A 184 -4.45 14.29 15.84
C SER A 184 -5.66 15.16 15.48
N LYS A 185 -6.88 14.62 15.57
CA LYS A 185 -8.12 15.31 15.18
C LYS A 185 -8.72 16.15 16.31
N PHE A 186 -8.82 15.58 17.50
CA PHE A 186 -9.52 16.19 18.63
C PHE A 186 -8.58 16.85 19.64
N GLY A 187 -7.27 16.70 19.46
CA GLY A 187 -6.25 17.19 20.38
C GLY A 187 -5.93 16.16 21.47
N PRO A 188 -5.27 16.58 22.57
CA PRO A 188 -4.95 15.69 23.67
C PRO A 188 -6.21 15.07 24.28
N VAL A 189 -6.22 13.74 24.37
CA VAL A 189 -7.32 12.95 24.93
C VAL A 189 -6.71 11.85 25.80
N THR A 190 -7.35 11.58 26.94
CA THR A 190 -7.09 10.39 27.77
C THR A 190 -8.42 9.81 28.26
N SER A 191 -8.43 8.56 28.74
CA SER A 191 -9.63 8.01 29.39
C SER A 191 -10.04 8.74 30.67
N SER A 192 -9.10 9.46 31.29
CA SER A 192 -9.34 10.33 32.44
C SER A 192 -9.76 11.76 32.06
N ASN A 193 -9.58 12.17 30.80
CA ASN A 193 -9.93 13.48 30.30
C ASN A 193 -10.23 13.42 28.79
N TRP A 194 -11.52 13.38 28.47
CA TRP A 194 -11.99 13.22 27.10
C TRP A 194 -11.70 14.41 26.19
N GLY A 195 -11.34 15.58 26.73
CA GLY A 195 -11.06 16.77 25.92
C GLY A 195 -12.20 17.06 24.93
N LYS A 196 -11.88 17.12 23.63
CA LYS A 196 -12.86 17.33 22.54
C LYS A 196 -13.33 16.02 21.90
N LEU A 197 -13.00 14.86 22.47
CA LEU A 197 -13.40 13.57 21.92
C LEU A 197 -14.93 13.39 22.06
N PRO A 198 -15.66 13.16 20.96
CA PRO A 198 -17.09 12.90 21.02
C PRO A 198 -17.42 11.61 21.79
N ALA A 199 -18.57 11.59 22.48
CA ALA A 199 -18.95 10.50 23.38
C ALA A 199 -19.01 9.12 22.70
N ASP A 200 -19.42 9.08 21.44
CA ASP A 200 -19.50 7.87 20.63
C ASP A 200 -18.13 7.27 20.27
N TRP A 201 -17.05 8.05 20.35
CA TRP A 201 -15.68 7.58 20.18
C TRP A 201 -15.02 7.09 21.47
N GLN A 202 -15.57 7.41 22.65
CA GLN A 202 -14.97 7.03 23.94
C GLN A 202 -14.89 5.51 24.12
N GLN A 203 -15.87 4.76 23.63
CA GLN A 203 -15.82 3.29 23.68
C GLN A 203 -14.75 2.70 22.76
N THR A 204 -14.51 3.30 21.59
CA THR A 204 -13.36 2.95 20.75
C THR A 204 -12.06 3.21 21.51
N TRP A 205 -11.96 4.35 22.20
CA TRP A 205 -10.78 4.69 23.00
C TRP A 205 -10.47 3.66 24.09
N ILE A 206 -11.48 3.34 24.91
CA ILE A 206 -11.35 2.41 26.04
C ILE A 206 -11.00 1.01 25.54
N LYS A 207 -11.78 0.47 24.58
CA LYS A 207 -11.61 -0.89 24.10
C LYS A 207 -10.37 -1.08 23.23
N GLY A 208 -9.91 -0.02 22.58
CA GLY A 208 -8.66 0.01 21.81
C GLY A 208 -7.42 0.24 22.68
N SER A 209 -7.57 0.37 24.00
CA SER A 209 -6.47 0.68 24.92
C SER A 209 -5.67 1.92 24.49
N CYS A 210 -6.37 2.94 24.00
CA CYS A 210 -5.73 4.07 23.31
C CYS A 210 -4.79 4.89 24.19
N ASP A 211 -5.01 4.95 25.51
CA ASP A 211 -4.05 5.59 26.43
C ASP A 211 -2.66 4.97 26.30
N SER A 212 -2.56 3.64 26.27
CA SER A 212 -1.28 2.94 26.12
C SER A 212 -0.63 3.25 24.77
N VAL A 213 -1.42 3.23 23.69
CA VAL A 213 -0.94 3.51 22.34
C VAL A 213 -0.35 4.91 22.23
N VAL A 214 -1.06 5.93 22.73
CA VAL A 214 -0.65 7.33 22.56
C VAL A 214 0.34 7.82 23.62
N GLN A 215 0.52 7.09 24.73
CA GLN A 215 1.48 7.45 25.77
C GLN A 215 2.81 6.69 25.65
N THR A 216 2.76 5.41 25.24
CA THR A 216 3.94 4.53 25.28
C THR A 216 4.39 4.09 23.89
N GLN A 217 3.47 3.68 23.01
CA GLN A 217 3.82 3.07 21.73
C GLN A 217 4.16 4.11 20.65
N CYS A 218 3.29 5.09 20.45
CA CYS A 218 3.45 6.09 19.39
C CYS A 218 2.95 7.47 19.84
N PRO A 219 3.71 8.15 20.72
CA PRO A 219 3.30 9.43 21.26
C PRO A 219 3.19 10.54 20.23
N ALA A 220 2.21 11.42 20.45
CA ALA A 220 1.97 12.61 19.64
C ALA A 220 3.18 13.55 19.69
N VAL A 221 3.52 14.11 18.53
CA VAL A 221 4.57 15.12 18.38
C VAL A 221 3.98 16.28 17.59
N VAL A 222 4.13 17.49 18.11
CA VAL A 222 3.60 18.70 17.47
C VAL A 222 4.13 18.82 16.05
N GLY A 223 3.24 19.04 15.08
CA GLY A 223 3.58 19.16 13.66
C GLY A 223 3.74 17.81 12.94
N TYR A 224 3.44 16.68 13.59
CA TYR A 224 3.54 15.36 12.99
C TYR A 224 2.28 14.53 13.22
N LEU A 225 1.96 13.66 12.26
CA LEU A 225 0.99 12.59 12.38
C LEU A 225 1.70 11.29 12.76
N PRO A 226 1.53 10.77 13.98
CA PRO A 226 2.09 9.49 14.38
C PRO A 226 1.28 8.32 13.82
N THR A 227 1.97 7.32 13.29
CA THR A 227 1.41 6.09 12.76
C THR A 227 2.10 4.89 13.43
N PRO A 228 1.45 4.22 14.39
CA PRO A 228 2.01 3.06 15.07
C PRO A 228 2.15 1.88 14.12
N ASN A 229 3.13 1.03 14.41
CA ASN A 229 3.45 -0.23 13.73
C ASN A 229 3.79 -0.08 12.24
N GLU A 230 4.31 1.07 11.83
CA GLU A 230 4.70 1.36 10.45
C GLU A 230 6.10 1.95 10.36
N ASP A 231 6.70 1.81 9.17
CA ASP A 231 7.91 2.51 8.76
C ASP A 231 7.85 2.86 7.27
N HIS A 232 8.83 3.65 6.82
CA HIS A 232 9.16 3.86 5.43
C HIS A 232 10.53 3.24 5.13
N ASN A 233 10.67 2.44 4.08
CA ASN A 233 11.91 1.81 3.68
C ASN A 233 12.45 2.35 2.35
N GLY A 234 13.78 2.49 2.26
CA GLY A 234 14.47 2.70 0.99
C GLY A 234 14.79 4.16 0.63
N ASP A 235 14.61 5.10 1.55
CA ASP A 235 14.83 6.54 1.30
C ASP A 235 15.46 7.31 2.48
N ASP A 236 16.21 6.60 3.33
CA ASP A 236 16.88 7.19 4.50
C ASP A 236 17.75 8.39 4.12
N ILE A 237 17.54 9.51 4.82
CA ILE A 237 18.36 10.72 4.71
C ILE A 237 19.58 10.60 5.64
N ALA A 238 19.31 10.42 6.94
CA ALA A 238 20.29 10.27 8.00
C ALA A 238 19.59 9.82 9.31
N ASN A 239 20.37 9.31 10.26
CA ASN A 239 19.89 9.02 11.61
C ASN A 239 20.10 10.24 12.53
N GLY A 240 19.00 10.79 13.05
CA GLY A 240 19.00 11.92 13.98
C GLY A 240 18.96 11.52 15.46
N GLY A 241 19.01 10.23 15.78
CA GLY A 241 18.99 9.71 17.15
C GLY A 241 17.81 10.22 17.97
N SER A 242 18.06 10.56 19.24
CA SER A 242 17.05 11.06 20.17
C SER A 242 16.50 12.46 19.81
N THR A 243 17.19 13.22 18.97
CA THR A 243 16.79 14.56 18.53
C THR A 243 16.22 14.59 17.12
N VAL A 244 15.92 13.42 16.55
CA VAL A 244 15.43 13.24 15.17
C VAL A 244 14.26 14.16 14.81
N TRP A 245 13.35 14.44 15.76
CA TRP A 245 12.20 15.31 15.54
C TRP A 245 12.62 16.74 15.17
N ALA A 246 13.59 17.31 15.88
CA ALA A 246 14.08 18.66 15.65
C ALA A 246 14.86 18.73 14.33
N THR A 247 15.71 17.73 14.09
CA THR A 247 16.50 17.62 12.86
C THR A 247 15.60 17.47 11.63
N CYS A 248 14.56 16.63 11.71
CA CYS A 248 13.58 16.47 10.62
C CYS A 248 12.72 17.73 10.42
N THR A 249 12.37 18.43 11.50
CA THR A 249 11.59 19.67 11.42
C THR A 249 12.36 20.74 10.65
N GLY A 250 13.64 20.93 10.97
CA GLY A 250 14.51 21.89 10.27
C GLY A 250 14.94 21.48 8.86
N ASN A 251 14.82 20.19 8.51
CA ASN A 251 15.25 19.68 7.21
C ASN A 251 14.12 19.73 6.18
N LYS A 252 14.28 20.56 5.14
CA LYS A 252 13.32 20.71 4.03
C LYS A 252 13.14 19.45 3.17
N ARG A 253 14.10 18.52 3.21
CA ARG A 253 14.01 17.22 2.52
C ARG A 253 13.37 16.14 3.39
N CYS A 254 13.20 16.37 4.69
CA CYS A 254 12.62 15.40 5.60
C CYS A 254 11.10 15.53 5.63
N TRP A 255 10.41 14.46 5.23
CA TRP A 255 8.95 14.36 5.23
C TRP A 255 8.41 13.43 6.32
N GLY A 256 9.30 12.72 7.00
CA GLY A 256 8.94 11.93 8.17
C GLY A 256 10.15 11.28 8.81
N TYR A 257 9.93 10.67 9.96
CA TYR A 257 10.95 9.89 10.64
C TYR A 257 10.33 8.78 11.48
N ASN A 258 11.10 7.72 11.74
CA ASN A 258 10.66 6.64 12.61
C ASN A 258 11.22 6.78 14.04
N SER A 259 10.65 6.03 14.98
CA SER A 259 11.07 6.01 16.39
C SER A 259 12.50 5.52 16.62
N ASN A 260 13.16 4.93 15.61
CA ASN A 260 14.55 4.51 15.66
C ASN A 260 15.53 5.62 15.22
N GLY A 261 15.02 6.83 14.96
CA GLY A 261 15.83 8.01 14.64
C GLY A 261 16.09 8.23 13.15
N TRP A 262 15.56 7.38 12.25
CA TRP A 262 15.82 7.52 10.81
C TRP A 262 14.87 8.51 10.15
N MET A 263 15.44 9.55 9.52
CA MET A 263 14.71 10.54 8.71
C MET A 263 14.53 10.07 7.27
N LYS A 264 13.39 10.39 6.67
CA LYS A 264 12.96 9.89 5.36
C LYS A 264 12.59 11.04 4.41
N THR A 265 12.82 10.84 3.12
CA THR A 265 12.45 11.79 2.06
C THR A 265 10.97 11.76 1.67
N SER A 266 10.21 10.81 2.21
CA SER A 266 8.78 10.66 2.00
C SER A 266 8.06 10.47 3.32
N GLY A 267 6.82 10.96 3.39
CA GLY A 267 5.92 10.80 4.54
C GLY A 267 4.95 9.62 4.39
N VAL A 268 5.06 8.85 3.30
CA VAL A 268 4.20 7.71 2.99
C VAL A 268 4.74 6.47 3.68
N VAL A 269 3.95 5.76 4.47
CA VAL A 269 4.36 4.46 5.05
C VAL A 269 4.43 3.37 3.98
N THR A 270 5.44 2.48 4.04
CA THR A 270 5.71 1.49 2.98
C THR A 270 5.92 0.07 3.50
N ASN A 271 5.85 -0.14 4.81
CA ASN A 271 5.95 -1.46 5.40
C ASN A 271 5.48 -1.46 6.85
N ALA A 272 4.86 -2.59 7.23
CA ALA A 272 4.63 -2.92 8.63
C ALA A 272 5.96 -2.99 9.40
N ALA A 273 5.98 -2.42 10.60
CA ALA A 273 7.12 -2.46 11.51
C ALA A 273 6.62 -2.46 12.95
N SER A 274 6.35 -3.65 13.50
CA SER A 274 5.81 -3.80 14.86
C SER A 274 6.68 -3.09 15.90
N GLY A 275 6.06 -2.26 16.75
CA GLY A 275 6.75 -1.48 17.77
C GLY A 275 7.45 -0.21 17.26
N VAL A 276 7.45 0.04 15.94
CA VAL A 276 7.97 1.27 15.35
C VAL A 276 6.83 2.29 15.19
N CYS A 277 7.12 3.55 15.48
CA CYS A 277 6.19 4.65 15.28
C CYS A 277 6.75 5.58 14.18
N PHE A 278 6.11 5.55 13.01
CA PHE A 278 6.43 6.46 11.93
C PHE A 278 5.70 7.79 12.14
N ARG A 279 6.40 8.91 11.96
CA ARG A 279 5.85 10.26 12.15
C ARG A 279 5.95 11.01 10.84
N THR A 280 4.80 11.17 10.19
CA THR A 280 4.68 11.95 8.95
C THR A 280 4.61 13.43 9.30
N LYS A 281 5.47 14.24 8.67
CA LYS A 281 5.48 15.69 8.86
C LYS A 281 4.19 16.26 8.29
N LEU A 282 3.43 16.96 9.11
CA LEU A 282 2.27 17.71 8.64
C LEU A 282 2.80 18.95 7.91
N SER A 283 2.29 19.22 6.71
CA SER A 283 2.52 20.52 6.08
C SER A 283 2.03 21.59 7.04
N SER A 284 2.91 22.51 7.43
CA SER A 284 2.49 23.73 8.13
C SER A 284 1.37 24.36 7.31
N VAL A 285 0.22 24.57 7.95
CA VAL A 285 -0.81 25.47 7.42
C VAL A 285 -0.18 26.83 7.11
#